data_AF-A0AA39NZB0-F1
#
_entry.id   AF-A0AA39NZB0-F1
#
_cell.length_a   1.000
_cell.length_b   1.000
_cell.length_c   1.000
_cell.angle_alpha   90.00
_cell.angle_beta   90.00
_cell.angle_gamma   90.00
#
_symmetry.space_group_name_H-M   'P 1'
#
loop_
_entity.id
_entity.type
_entity.pdbx_description
1 polymer ?
#
loop_
_entity_poly.entity_id
_entity_poly.type
_entity_poly.pdbx_seq_one_letter_code
_entity_poly.pdbx_strand_id
1 'polypeptide(L)'
;MYLNCADEADEPPSGDICAFEIAPKLEILHLNGMHKRAYIGFPASNLVSFSDARPFSGDWLTPTYLAIMKSAPKLLSFSYNDCGVQSLNVHPVPNPPSLVMGLSMENLSATSPSFLCSLVLPSLKEVTLTTLYKFDMEEQVIMCPVGTLGALHQMLLQSQCSLTQLCLVDADLDNNLVNIIHLMPRLWEFTIEFYEWAPSCSLL
;
A
#
# COMPACT_ATOMS: atom_id res chain seq x y z
N MET A 1 -8.55 15.75 -4.46
CA MET A 1 -7.73 16.84 -3.88
C MET A 1 -6.29 16.37 -3.83
N TYR A 2 -5.37 17.20 -4.31
CA TYR A 2 -3.94 16.94 -4.26
C TYR A 2 -3.32 17.92 -3.28
N LEU A 3 -2.52 17.40 -2.35
CA LEU A 3 -1.67 18.22 -1.50
C LEU A 3 -0.23 17.86 -1.82
N ASN A 4 0.54 18.88 -2.18
CA ASN A 4 1.96 18.79 -2.44
C ASN A 4 2.63 19.90 -1.63
N CYS A 5 3.45 19.54 -0.64
CA CYS A 5 4.37 20.48 -0.02
C CYS A 5 5.71 20.33 -0.73
N ALA A 6 5.93 21.13 -1.76
CA ALA A 6 7.24 21.26 -2.38
C ALA A 6 7.91 22.49 -1.76
N ASP A 7 8.90 22.29 -0.91
CA ASP A 7 10.01 23.23 -0.77
C ASP A 7 11.22 22.48 -0.21
N GLU A 8 12.36 22.76 -0.86
CA GLU A 8 13.66 22.19 -0.57
C GLU A 8 14.24 22.78 0.73
N ALA A 9 14.99 21.94 1.44
CA ALA A 9 15.99 22.27 2.47
C ALA A 9 15.61 22.30 3.96
N ASP A 10 14.38 22.03 4.38
CA ASP A 10 14.08 21.76 5.81
C ASP A 10 12.99 20.68 5.96
N GLU A 11 13.06 19.85 7.02
CA GLU A 11 12.00 18.87 7.31
C GLU A 11 10.63 19.59 7.34
N PRO A 12 9.65 19.20 6.50
CA PRO A 12 8.36 19.86 6.47
C PRO A 12 7.75 19.84 7.88
N PRO A 13 7.08 20.93 8.31
CA PRO A 13 6.61 21.04 9.68
C PRO A 13 5.69 19.87 10.04
N SER A 14 5.97 19.23 11.18
CA SER A 14 5.08 18.24 11.78
C SER A 14 3.88 18.96 12.41
N GLY A 15 2.91 19.32 11.57
CA GLY A 15 1.66 19.94 11.97
C GLY A 15 0.46 19.06 11.66
N ASP A 16 -0.56 19.13 12.51
CA ASP A 16 -1.86 18.53 12.24
C ASP A 16 -2.61 19.40 11.21
N ILE A 17 -3.09 18.78 10.14
CA ILE A 17 -3.88 19.44 9.10
C ILE A 17 -5.33 18.98 9.23
N CYS A 18 -6.14 19.75 9.96
CA CYS A 18 -7.58 19.51 10.14
C CYS A 18 -8.46 20.22 9.09
N ALA A 19 -7.85 20.87 8.10
CA ALA A 19 -8.57 21.71 7.14
C ALA A 19 -9.60 20.94 6.28
N PHE A 20 -9.49 19.61 6.16
CA PHE A 20 -10.41 18.80 5.34
C PHE A 20 -11.59 18.26 6.12
N GLU A 21 -11.63 18.40 7.45
CA GLU A 21 -12.79 17.98 8.26
C GLU A 21 -14.08 18.68 7.83
N ILE A 22 -13.97 19.89 7.28
CA ILE A 22 -15.08 20.68 6.73
C ILE A 22 -15.44 20.34 5.27
N ALA A 23 -14.83 19.31 4.67
CA ALA A 23 -15.04 18.91 3.28
C ALA A 23 -15.85 17.60 3.16
N PRO A 24 -17.17 17.59 3.49
CA PRO A 24 -17.97 16.36 3.55
C PRO A 24 -18.15 15.67 2.19
N LYS A 25 -17.88 16.36 1.08
CA LYS A 25 -17.97 15.84 -0.29
C LYS A 25 -16.60 15.41 -0.85
N LEU A 26 -15.59 15.23 0.01
CA LEU A 26 -14.27 14.80 -0.42
C LEU A 26 -14.34 13.36 -0.95
N GLU A 27 -14.11 13.20 -2.26
CA GLU A 27 -14.11 11.90 -2.94
C GLU A 27 -12.71 11.36 -3.21
N ILE A 28 -11.72 12.24 -3.38
CA ILE A 28 -10.36 11.86 -3.76
C ILE A 28 -9.39 12.59 -2.84
N LEU A 29 -8.50 11.86 -2.17
CA LEU A 29 -7.46 12.42 -1.32
C LEU A 29 -6.10 11.80 -1.65
N HIS A 30 -5.19 12.62 -2.17
CA HIS A 30 -3.80 12.23 -2.42
C HIS A 30 -2.86 13.07 -1.55
N LEU A 31 -2.05 12.39 -0.73
CA LEU A 31 -1.06 12.98 0.15
C LEU A 31 0.33 12.80 -0.48
N ASN A 32 0.99 13.90 -0.83
CA ASN A 32 2.35 13.89 -1.36
C ASN A 32 3.17 15.06 -0.80
N GLY A 33 4.50 14.89 -0.68
CA GLY A 33 5.43 15.92 -0.21
C GLY A 33 5.26 16.32 1.27
N MET A 34 4.38 15.65 2.03
CA MET A 34 4.13 16.00 3.43
C MET A 34 5.10 15.31 4.39
N HIS A 35 5.24 15.88 5.59
CA HIS A 35 5.96 15.25 6.69
C HIS A 35 5.35 13.87 7.04
N LYS A 36 6.21 12.87 7.20
CA LYS A 36 5.83 11.47 7.46
C LYS A 36 4.93 11.27 8.68
N ARG A 37 5.00 12.18 9.66
CA ARG A 37 4.19 12.16 10.90
C ARG A 37 3.00 13.11 10.91
N ALA A 38 2.74 13.85 9.83
CA ALA A 38 1.61 14.79 9.80
C ALA A 38 0.29 14.02 9.96
N TYR A 39 -0.57 14.45 10.87
CA TYR A 39 -1.94 13.94 10.95
C TYR A 39 -2.83 14.76 10.02
N ILE A 40 -3.61 14.08 9.18
CA ILE A 40 -4.53 14.73 8.24
C ILE A 40 -5.95 14.31 8.61
N GLY A 41 -6.73 15.23 9.16
CA GLY A 41 -8.13 15.01 9.51
C GLY A 41 -9.04 15.20 8.28
N PHE A 42 -9.81 14.17 7.92
CA PHE A 42 -10.75 14.23 6.79
C PHE A 42 -11.96 13.29 6.96
N PRO A 43 -13.13 13.61 6.37
CA PRO A 43 -14.28 12.72 6.37
C PRO A 43 -14.14 11.63 5.30
N ALA A 44 -14.00 10.37 5.74
CA ALA A 44 -13.81 9.23 4.84
C ALA A 44 -15.11 8.73 4.15
N SER A 45 -16.29 9.15 4.63
CA SER A 45 -17.59 8.57 4.24
C SER A 45 -17.93 8.64 2.74
N ASN A 46 -17.40 9.61 2.01
CA ASN A 46 -17.59 9.78 0.56
C ASN A 46 -16.33 9.48 -0.25
N LEU A 47 -15.26 9.01 0.41
CA LEU A 47 -13.99 8.76 -0.25
C LEU A 47 -14.12 7.59 -1.23
N VAL A 48 -13.72 7.83 -2.47
CA VAL A 48 -13.68 6.91 -3.60
C VAL A 48 -12.24 6.49 -3.89
N SER A 49 -11.28 7.39 -3.72
CA SER A 49 -9.86 7.12 -3.91
C SER A 49 -9.00 7.76 -2.83
N PHE A 50 -8.07 6.97 -2.30
CA PHE A 50 -7.07 7.40 -1.33
C PHE A 50 -5.67 7.02 -1.81
N SER A 51 -4.73 7.95 -1.72
CA SER A 51 -3.32 7.70 -1.96
C SER A 51 -2.46 8.41 -0.92
N ASP A 52 -1.53 7.68 -0.31
CA ASP A 52 -0.54 8.22 0.61
C ASP A 52 0.89 7.94 0.13
N ALA A 53 1.45 8.92 -0.57
CA ALA A 53 2.79 8.86 -1.11
C ALA A 53 3.83 9.52 -0.17
N ARG A 54 3.56 9.63 1.13
CA ARG A 54 4.53 10.19 2.09
C ARG A 54 5.68 9.21 2.33
N PRO A 55 6.92 9.69 2.57
CA PRO A 55 8.06 8.83 2.82
C PRO A 55 8.05 8.32 4.26
N PHE A 56 7.42 7.17 4.51
CA PHE A 56 7.50 6.48 5.79
C PHE A 56 7.88 5.01 5.62
N SER A 57 8.26 4.39 6.74
CA SER A 57 8.65 2.99 6.81
C SER A 57 7.87 2.23 7.88
N GLY A 58 7.51 1.00 7.56
CA GLY A 58 6.95 0.02 8.48
C GLY A 58 5.47 0.21 8.83
N ASP A 59 5.01 -0.58 9.80
CA ASP A 59 3.59 -0.90 9.99
C ASP A 59 2.83 0.05 10.93
N TRP A 60 3.45 1.13 11.39
CA TRP A 60 2.86 2.01 12.40
C TRP A 60 1.61 2.77 11.90
N LEU A 61 1.46 2.91 10.57
CA LEU A 61 0.25 3.47 9.94
C LEU A 61 -0.81 2.42 9.58
N THR A 62 -0.52 1.13 9.71
CA THR A 62 -1.49 0.05 9.44
C THR A 62 -2.82 0.27 10.18
N PRO A 63 -2.86 0.61 11.49
CA PRO A 63 -4.12 0.91 12.17
C PRO A 63 -4.90 2.07 11.55
N THR A 64 -4.20 3.13 11.12
CA THR A 64 -4.81 4.31 10.48
C THR A 64 -5.40 3.96 9.12
N TYR A 65 -4.68 3.20 8.30
CA TYR A 65 -5.16 2.76 6.99
C TYR A 65 -6.35 1.81 7.10
N LEU A 66 -6.33 0.89 8.06
CA LEU A 66 -7.47 0.03 8.34
C LEU A 66 -8.69 0.83 8.86
N ALA A 67 -8.48 1.91 9.61
CA ALA A 67 -9.56 2.80 10.05
C ALA A 67 -10.18 3.58 8.88
N ILE A 68 -9.37 4.07 7.93
CA ILE A 68 -9.86 4.66 6.68
C ILE A 68 -10.71 3.65 5.93
N MET A 69 -10.23 2.40 5.84
CA MET A 69 -10.95 1.35 5.13
C MET A 69 -12.32 1.04 5.72
N LYS A 70 -12.42 0.98 7.05
CA LYS A 70 -13.70 0.80 7.75
C LYS A 70 -14.65 1.99 7.55
N SER A 71 -14.10 3.18 7.37
CA SER A 71 -14.87 4.44 7.35
C SER A 71 -15.23 4.92 5.94
N ALA A 72 -14.67 4.30 4.90
CA ALA A 72 -14.85 4.65 3.49
C ALA A 72 -15.58 3.53 2.71
N PRO A 73 -16.91 3.39 2.86
CA PRO A 73 -17.66 2.30 2.23
C PRO A 73 -17.71 2.39 0.69
N LYS A 74 -17.39 3.55 0.11
CA LYS A 74 -17.37 3.79 -1.34
C LYS A 74 -15.97 3.69 -1.94
N LEU A 75 -14.97 3.29 -1.15
CA LEU A 75 -13.60 3.31 -1.62
C LEU A 75 -13.40 2.25 -2.71
N LEU A 76 -12.99 2.71 -3.88
CA LEU A 76 -12.67 1.88 -5.04
C LEU A 76 -11.17 1.67 -5.18
N SER A 77 -10.37 2.66 -4.81
CA SER A 77 -8.91 2.65 -4.97
C SER A 77 -8.20 3.09 -3.70
N PHE A 78 -7.19 2.32 -3.31
CA PHE A 78 -6.37 2.61 -2.13
C PHE A 78 -4.90 2.34 -2.44
N SER A 79 -4.06 3.33 -2.14
CA SER A 79 -2.61 3.16 -2.21
C SER A 79 -1.89 3.84 -1.05
N TYR A 80 -0.77 3.25 -0.64
CA TYR A 80 0.26 3.98 0.09
C TYR A 80 1.63 3.42 -0.26
N ASN A 81 2.66 4.21 -0.02
CA ASN A 81 4.04 3.79 -0.22
C ASN A 81 4.70 3.42 1.12
N ASP A 82 5.29 2.23 1.19
CA ASP A 82 6.19 1.83 2.28
C ASP A 82 7.64 2.00 1.81
N CYS A 83 8.13 3.24 1.83
CA CYS A 83 9.46 3.62 1.32
C CYS A 83 10.56 3.42 2.38
N GLY A 84 10.47 2.34 3.16
CA GLY A 84 11.38 2.11 4.25
C GLY A 84 12.67 1.40 3.89
N VAL A 85 13.79 2.13 3.97
CA VAL A 85 15.10 1.52 4.20
C VAL A 85 15.01 0.75 5.52
N GLN A 86 15.00 -0.59 5.43
CA GLN A 86 15.12 -1.59 6.50
C GLN A 86 15.19 -0.99 7.92
N SER A 87 14.04 -0.62 8.48
CA SER A 87 14.01 -0.31 9.91
C SER A 87 14.13 -1.65 10.62
N LEU A 88 15.30 -1.92 11.21
CA LEU A 88 15.63 -3.10 12.03
C LEU A 88 14.67 -3.32 13.22
N ASN A 89 13.69 -2.44 13.41
CA ASN A 89 12.65 -2.55 14.41
C ASN A 89 11.35 -3.04 13.78
N VAL A 90 11.33 -4.32 13.39
CA VAL A 90 10.07 -5.07 13.26
C VAL A 90 9.52 -5.20 14.67
N HIS A 91 8.71 -4.23 15.11
CA HIS A 91 7.91 -4.44 16.30
C HIS A 91 6.91 -5.55 15.98
N PRO A 92 6.87 -6.65 16.75
CA PRO A 92 5.86 -7.67 16.55
C PRO A 92 4.49 -7.00 16.74
N VAL A 93 3.72 -6.90 15.65
CA VAL A 93 2.35 -6.43 15.71
C VAL A 93 1.60 -7.37 16.67
N PRO A 94 1.06 -6.87 17.79
CA PRO A 94 0.35 -7.71 18.74
C PRO A 94 -0.99 -8.11 18.12
N ASN A 95 -1.09 -9.37 17.69
CA ASN A 95 -2.24 -10.00 17.05
C ASN A 95 -2.65 -9.37 15.69
N PRO A 96 -3.09 -10.19 14.71
CA PRO A 96 -3.65 -9.64 13.50
C PRO A 96 -4.86 -8.76 13.87
N PRO A 97 -4.95 -7.52 13.36
CA PRO A 97 -6.15 -6.70 13.47
C PRO A 97 -7.38 -7.52 13.06
N SER A 98 -8.54 -7.17 13.63
CA SER A 98 -9.83 -7.66 13.13
C SER A 98 -9.86 -7.51 11.60
N LEU A 99 -10.19 -8.57 10.87
CA LEU A 99 -10.33 -8.51 9.41
C LEU A 99 -11.21 -7.31 9.00
N VAL A 100 -10.73 -6.55 8.04
CA VAL A 100 -11.38 -5.37 7.49
C VAL A 100 -11.91 -5.69 6.11
N MET A 101 -13.21 -5.53 5.94
CA MET A 101 -13.89 -5.83 4.69
C MET A 101 -14.06 -4.56 3.85
N GLY A 102 -13.44 -4.55 2.67
CA GLY A 102 -13.58 -3.48 1.68
C GLY A 102 -14.45 -3.94 0.51
N LEU A 103 -15.77 -3.86 0.65
CA LEU A 103 -16.72 -4.45 -0.32
C LEU A 103 -16.65 -3.82 -1.72
N SER A 104 -16.31 -2.54 -1.83
CA SER A 104 -16.28 -1.80 -3.10
C SER A 104 -14.88 -1.65 -3.68
N MET A 105 -13.84 -2.09 -2.97
CA MET A 105 -12.47 -1.90 -3.41
C MET A 105 -12.18 -2.73 -4.65
N GLU A 106 -11.72 -2.06 -5.70
CA GLU A 106 -11.34 -2.68 -6.98
C GLU A 106 -9.82 -2.65 -7.17
N ASN A 107 -9.14 -1.62 -6.67
CA ASN A 107 -7.72 -1.36 -6.94
C ASN A 107 -6.94 -1.17 -5.63
N LEU A 108 -5.88 -1.96 -5.46
CA LEU A 108 -5.02 -1.92 -4.28
C LEU A 108 -3.55 -1.76 -4.67
N SER A 109 -2.85 -0.82 -4.03
CA SER A 109 -1.40 -0.75 -4.07
C SER A 109 -0.81 -0.63 -2.66
N ALA A 110 -0.23 -1.72 -2.14
CA ALA A 110 0.33 -1.78 -0.80
C ALA A 110 1.30 -2.95 -0.66
N THR A 111 2.31 -2.81 0.19
CA THR A 111 3.36 -3.83 0.37
C THR A 111 3.51 -4.33 1.81
N SER A 112 2.82 -3.76 2.80
CA SER A 112 2.95 -4.26 4.20
C SER A 112 2.26 -5.62 4.37
N PRO A 113 2.97 -6.65 4.84
CA PRO A 113 2.37 -7.95 5.14
C PRO A 113 1.26 -7.87 6.19
N SER A 114 1.40 -7.03 7.22
CA SER A 114 0.40 -6.91 8.29
C SER A 114 -0.87 -6.22 7.79
N PHE A 115 -0.73 -5.24 6.90
CA PHE A 115 -1.86 -4.61 6.24
C PHE A 115 -2.60 -5.61 5.34
N LEU A 116 -1.89 -6.29 4.43
CA LEU A 116 -2.49 -7.24 3.49
C LEU A 116 -3.23 -8.39 4.20
N CYS A 117 -2.63 -8.99 5.23
CA CYS A 117 -3.26 -10.06 6.01
C CYS A 117 -4.51 -9.62 6.79
N SER A 118 -4.76 -8.32 6.90
CA SER A 118 -5.92 -7.77 7.61
C SER A 118 -7.11 -7.49 6.69
N LEU A 119 -7.03 -7.78 5.40
CA LEU A 119 -8.03 -7.36 4.41
C LEU A 119 -8.85 -8.51 3.83
N VAL A 120 -10.12 -8.23 3.58
CA VAL A 120 -11.05 -9.06 2.80
C VAL A 120 -11.70 -8.18 1.73
N LEU A 121 -11.31 -8.38 0.46
CA LEU A 121 -11.62 -7.48 -0.66
C LEU A 121 -12.31 -8.25 -1.80
N PRO A 122 -13.60 -8.62 -1.67
CA PRO A 122 -14.27 -9.50 -2.63
C PRO A 122 -14.41 -8.91 -4.04
N SER A 123 -14.37 -7.59 -4.19
CA SER A 123 -14.50 -6.89 -5.47
C SER A 123 -13.16 -6.54 -6.13
N LEU A 124 -12.05 -6.97 -5.56
CA LEU A 124 -10.71 -6.60 -6.02
C LEU A 124 -10.43 -7.15 -7.43
N LYS A 125 -9.92 -6.28 -8.31
CA LYS A 125 -9.61 -6.55 -9.73
C LYS A 125 -8.15 -6.30 -10.06
N GLU A 126 -7.51 -5.36 -9.37
CA GLU A 126 -6.15 -4.90 -9.67
C GLU A 126 -5.31 -4.82 -8.38
N VAL A 127 -4.11 -5.41 -8.43
CA VAL A 127 -3.13 -5.32 -7.35
C VAL A 127 -1.79 -4.86 -7.90
N THR A 128 -1.18 -3.89 -7.23
CA THR A 128 0.21 -3.47 -7.45
C THR A 128 1.00 -3.60 -6.15
N LEU A 129 2.08 -4.36 -6.16
CA LEU A 129 3.06 -4.39 -5.07
C LEU A 129 4.21 -3.48 -5.47
N THR A 130 4.32 -2.30 -4.87
CA THR A 130 5.40 -1.34 -5.15
C THR A 130 5.75 -0.52 -3.92
N THR A 131 7.04 -0.23 -3.80
CA THR A 131 7.68 0.62 -2.78
C THR A 131 8.17 1.94 -3.39
N LEU A 132 7.92 2.16 -4.69
CA LEU A 132 8.51 3.24 -5.46
C LEU A 132 8.15 4.61 -4.86
N TYR A 133 9.17 5.36 -4.44
CA TYR A 133 9.06 6.76 -4.08
C TYR A 133 9.45 7.62 -5.30
N LYS A 134 8.50 8.33 -5.90
CA LYS A 134 8.80 9.27 -7.00
C LYS A 134 9.31 10.60 -6.45
N PHE A 135 10.55 10.64 -6.00
CA PHE A 135 11.31 11.88 -5.97
C PHE A 135 12.66 11.66 -6.61
N ASP A 136 12.95 12.51 -7.60
CA ASP A 136 14.27 12.67 -8.19
C ASP A 136 15.31 12.85 -7.07
N MET A 137 16.47 12.24 -7.27
CA MET A 137 17.72 12.31 -6.47
C MET A 137 18.00 11.02 -5.67
N GLU A 138 18.82 10.18 -6.30
CA GLU A 138 19.47 8.96 -5.77
C GLU A 138 18.52 7.78 -5.49
N GLU A 139 18.20 7.07 -6.57
CA GLU A 139 17.43 5.83 -6.66
C GLU A 139 18.03 4.72 -5.78
N GLN A 140 17.76 4.72 -4.47
CA GLN A 140 17.87 3.49 -3.70
C GLN A 140 16.64 2.64 -4.01
N VAL A 141 16.84 1.51 -4.69
CA VAL A 141 15.77 0.54 -4.91
C VAL A 141 15.39 -0.07 -3.57
N ILE A 142 14.20 0.25 -3.10
CA ILE A 142 13.65 -0.28 -1.86
C ILE A 142 12.93 -1.57 -2.22
N MET A 143 13.47 -2.72 -1.83
CA MET A 143 12.79 -4.00 -2.04
C MET A 143 11.48 -4.05 -1.24
N CYS A 144 10.48 -4.75 -1.77
CA CYS A 144 9.28 -5.08 -1.01
C CYS A 144 9.65 -5.79 0.31
N PRO A 145 8.91 -5.58 1.41
CA PRO A 145 9.13 -6.31 2.65
C PRO A 145 9.09 -7.83 2.46
N VAL A 146 9.92 -8.55 3.22
CA VAL A 146 9.92 -10.02 3.20
C VAL A 146 8.53 -10.55 3.61
N GLY A 147 8.03 -11.54 2.87
CA GLY A 147 6.72 -12.15 3.13
C GLY A 147 5.53 -11.41 2.50
N THR A 148 5.76 -10.34 1.72
CA THR A 148 4.70 -9.61 1.00
C THR A 148 3.89 -10.55 0.10
N LEU A 149 4.54 -11.41 -0.70
CA LEU A 149 3.83 -12.38 -1.55
C LEU A 149 3.03 -13.41 -0.74
N GLY A 150 3.58 -13.88 0.39
CA GLY A 150 2.86 -14.78 1.30
C GLY A 150 1.59 -14.12 1.87
N ALA A 151 1.68 -12.84 2.25
CA ALA A 151 0.53 -12.07 2.75
C ALA A 151 -0.50 -11.80 1.66
N LEU A 152 -0.06 -11.45 0.45
CA LEU A 152 -0.93 -11.31 -0.72
C LEU A 152 -1.68 -12.61 -1.00
N HIS A 153 -0.98 -13.75 -1.01
CA HIS A 153 -1.59 -15.07 -1.19
C HIS A 153 -2.70 -15.35 -0.16
N GLN A 154 -2.45 -15.07 1.13
CA GLN A 154 -3.45 -15.23 2.19
C GLN A 154 -4.66 -14.30 2.00
N MET A 155 -4.42 -13.03 1.69
CA MET A 155 -5.49 -12.05 1.43
C MET A 155 -6.39 -12.51 0.27
N LEU A 156 -5.80 -13.04 -0.80
CA LEU A 156 -6.53 -13.53 -1.97
C LEU A 156 -7.39 -14.75 -1.64
N LEU A 157 -6.86 -15.70 -0.86
CA LEU A 157 -7.63 -16.86 -0.37
C LEU A 157 -8.85 -16.42 0.46
N GLN A 158 -8.68 -15.42 1.31
CA GLN A 158 -9.76 -14.89 2.15
C GLN A 158 -10.77 -14.06 1.34
N SER A 159 -10.28 -13.28 0.37
CA SER A 159 -11.10 -12.36 -0.41
C SER A 159 -11.93 -13.07 -1.48
N GLN A 160 -11.45 -14.21 -2.01
CA GLN A 160 -12.09 -14.94 -3.11
C GLN A 160 -12.46 -14.04 -4.31
N CYS A 161 -11.65 -13.02 -4.54
CA CYS A 161 -11.85 -12.04 -5.59
C CYS A 161 -11.46 -12.60 -6.96
N SER A 162 -11.95 -11.97 -8.03
CA SER A 162 -11.59 -12.32 -9.41
C SER A 162 -10.55 -11.34 -9.95
N LEU A 163 -9.29 -11.50 -9.53
CA LEU A 163 -8.22 -10.60 -9.97
C LEU A 163 -7.99 -10.72 -11.48
N THR A 164 -7.77 -9.58 -12.11
CA THR A 164 -7.58 -9.43 -13.56
C THR A 164 -6.22 -8.87 -13.93
N GLN A 165 -5.61 -8.07 -13.03
CA GLN A 165 -4.30 -7.47 -13.22
C GLN A 165 -3.46 -7.61 -11.94
N LEU A 166 -2.21 -8.04 -12.11
CA LEU A 166 -1.22 -8.13 -11.04
C LEU A 166 0.10 -7.51 -11.51
N CYS A 167 0.56 -6.49 -10.81
CA CYS A 167 1.85 -5.86 -11.05
C CYS A 167 2.76 -6.01 -9.82
N LEU A 168 3.96 -6.54 -10.05
CA LEU A 168 4.98 -6.77 -9.03
C LEU A 168 6.18 -5.89 -9.36
N VAL A 169 6.51 -4.94 -8.48
CA VAL A 169 7.65 -4.03 -8.64
C VAL A 169 8.63 -4.29 -7.50
N ASP A 170 9.86 -4.68 -7.83
CA ASP A 170 10.93 -4.97 -6.87
C ASP A 170 10.48 -5.92 -5.74
N ALA A 171 9.68 -6.92 -6.13
CA ALA A 171 9.15 -7.94 -5.23
C ALA A 171 10.10 -9.15 -5.14
N ASP A 172 10.35 -9.63 -3.93
CA ASP A 172 11.07 -10.89 -3.71
C ASP A 172 10.20 -12.07 -4.18
N LEU A 173 10.61 -12.72 -5.28
CA LEU A 173 9.84 -13.80 -5.91
C LEU A 173 10.12 -15.13 -5.21
N ASP A 174 9.10 -15.70 -4.58
CA ASP A 174 9.17 -16.99 -3.91
C ASP A 174 8.12 -17.99 -4.44
N ASN A 175 8.02 -19.15 -3.80
CA ASN A 175 7.06 -20.19 -4.16
C ASN A 175 5.58 -19.74 -4.06
N ASN A 176 5.29 -18.64 -3.36
CA ASN A 176 3.93 -18.09 -3.31
C ASN A 176 3.50 -17.49 -4.64
N LEU A 177 4.42 -17.07 -5.52
CA LEU A 177 4.07 -16.54 -6.83
C LEU A 177 3.25 -17.55 -7.64
N VAL A 178 3.72 -18.80 -7.68
CA VAL A 178 3.02 -19.88 -8.38
C VAL A 178 1.63 -20.09 -7.76
N ASN A 179 1.52 -20.09 -6.44
CA ASN A 179 0.23 -20.25 -5.76
C ASN A 179 -0.74 -19.11 -6.06
N ILE A 180 -0.26 -17.87 -6.09
CA ILE A 180 -1.05 -16.69 -6.46
C ILE A 180 -1.60 -16.83 -7.88
N ILE A 181 -0.75 -17.18 -8.84
CA ILE A 181 -1.17 -17.34 -10.25
C ILE A 181 -2.27 -18.42 -10.37
N HIS A 182 -2.16 -19.52 -9.63
CA HIS A 182 -3.19 -20.58 -9.63
C HIS A 182 -4.55 -20.12 -9.08
N LEU A 183 -4.58 -19.13 -8.17
CA LEU A 183 -5.82 -18.56 -7.66
C LEU A 183 -6.53 -17.61 -8.64
N MET A 184 -5.86 -17.20 -9.72
CA MET A 184 -6.31 -16.13 -10.60
C MET A 184 -6.51 -16.60 -12.05
N PRO A 185 -7.47 -17.50 -12.32
CA PRO A 185 -7.71 -18.00 -13.68
C PRO A 185 -8.20 -16.93 -14.66
N ARG A 186 -8.53 -15.72 -14.19
CA ARG A 186 -8.99 -14.58 -14.99
C ARG A 186 -7.94 -13.48 -15.16
N LEU A 187 -6.72 -13.72 -14.69
CA LEU A 187 -5.60 -12.81 -14.86
C LEU A 187 -5.32 -12.66 -16.37
N TRP A 188 -5.44 -11.45 -16.90
CA TRP A 188 -5.12 -11.15 -18.30
C TRP A 188 -3.87 -10.28 -18.42
N GLU A 189 -3.52 -9.55 -17.36
CA GLU A 189 -2.30 -8.77 -17.27
C GLU A 189 -1.49 -9.21 -16.05
N PHE A 190 -0.23 -9.57 -16.31
CA PHE A 190 0.73 -9.92 -15.28
C PHE A 190 2.07 -9.28 -15.61
N THR A 191 2.52 -8.38 -14.74
CA THR A 191 3.70 -7.55 -14.94
C THR A 191 4.66 -7.75 -13.78
N ILE A 192 5.94 -7.96 -14.10
CA ILE A 192 7.04 -7.96 -13.13
C ILE A 192 8.06 -6.93 -13.60
N GLU A 193 8.34 -5.96 -12.75
CA GLU A 193 9.32 -4.90 -12.97
C GLU A 193 10.40 -4.97 -11.89
N PHE A 194 11.65 -4.89 -12.33
CA PHE A 194 12.82 -4.77 -11.45
C PHE A 194 13.60 -3.55 -11.89
N TYR A 195 13.78 -2.60 -10.98
CA TYR A 195 14.53 -1.38 -11.25
C TYR A 195 16.04 -1.58 -11.01
N GLU A 196 16.44 -2.65 -10.30
CA GLU A 196 17.82 -3.15 -10.24
C GLU A 196 17.89 -4.69 -10.30
N TRP A 197 18.88 -5.22 -11.02
CA TRP A 197 19.19 -6.66 -11.01
C TRP A 197 20.21 -6.94 -9.90
N ALA A 198 19.85 -7.75 -8.90
CA ALA A 198 20.83 -8.27 -7.96
C ALA A 198 21.92 -9.05 -8.72
N PRO A 199 23.22 -8.85 -8.43
CA PRO A 199 24.29 -9.56 -9.11
C PRO A 199 24.16 -11.07 -8.79
N SER A 200 23.81 -11.83 -9.83
CA SER A 200 23.83 -13.29 -10.01
C SER A 200 23.92 -14.17 -8.75
N CYS A 201 22.92 -15.05 -8.55
CA CYS A 201 23.02 -16.19 -7.65
C CYS A 201 24.32 -16.98 -7.90
N SER A 202 25.24 -16.97 -6.94
CA SER A 202 26.29 -17.98 -6.85
C SER A 202 25.65 -19.29 -6.42
N LEU A 203 25.59 -20.25 -7.35
CA LEU A 203 25.32 -21.65 -7.04
C LEU A 203 26.38 -22.14 -6.03
N LEU A 204 25.94 -22.52 -4.84
CA LEU A 204 26.69 -23.37 -3.90
C LEU A 204 25.96 -24.70 -3.73
#